data_AF-A0A7W1UGP6-F1
#
_entry.id   AF-A0A7W1UGP6-F1
#
_cell.length_a   1.000
_cell.length_b   1.000
_cell.length_c   1.000
_cell.angle_alpha   90.00
_cell.angle_beta   90.00
_cell.angle_gamma   90.00
#
_symmetry.space_group_name_H-M   'P 1'
#
loop_
_entity.id
_entity.type
_entity.pdbx_description
1 polymer ?
#
loop_
_entity_poly.entity_id
_entity_poly.type
_entity_poly.pdbx_seq_one_letter_code
_entity_poly.pdbx_strand_id
1 'polypeptide(L)'
;MNNLVRSVRATGGIGVVGEFKPEDPKLSYEMVQKGHLAFDWGLFLSKGQRIGTGQPNVKAYNRRLCKLIAASKAKPSFLVTQELPLRDAPDAYRHFDARENGWVKVLLKPAA
;
A
#
# COMPACT_ATOMS: atom_id res chain seq x y z
N MET A 1 11.47 -4.63 4.49
CA MET A 1 11.00 -6.02 4.66
C MET A 1 11.58 -6.70 5.89
N ASN A 2 12.90 -6.62 6.13
CA ASN A 2 13.56 -7.33 7.24
C ASN A 2 13.04 -6.97 8.64
N ASN A 3 12.54 -5.75 8.84
CA ASN A 3 11.86 -5.39 10.09
C ASN A 3 10.59 -6.22 10.31
N LEU A 4 9.83 -6.55 9.26
CA LEU A 4 8.66 -7.44 9.37
C LEU A 4 9.09 -8.87 9.72
N VAL A 5 10.17 -9.37 9.11
CA VAL A 5 10.75 -10.68 9.45
C VAL A 5 11.10 -10.74 10.94
N ARG A 6 11.71 -9.68 11.49
CA ARG A 6 12.02 -9.56 12.93
C ARG A 6 10.77 -9.48 13.80
N SER A 7 9.80 -8.62 13.46
CA SER A 7 8.64 -8.32 14.31
C SER A 7 7.53 -9.37 14.28
N VAL A 8 7.29 -10.03 13.15
CA VAL A 8 6.22 -11.04 13.03
C VAL A 8 6.63 -12.28 13.82
N ARG A 9 5.75 -12.85 14.64
CA ARG A 9 6.06 -14.05 15.43
C ARG A 9 6.49 -15.25 14.57
N ALA A 10 7.08 -16.27 15.21
CA ALA A 10 7.29 -17.57 14.57
C ALA A 10 5.97 -18.12 14.02
N THR A 11 6.06 -18.78 12.86
CA THR A 11 4.96 -19.31 12.05
C THR A 11 3.93 -18.29 11.58
N GLY A 12 4.22 -16.99 11.70
CA GLY A 12 3.33 -15.90 11.29
C GLY A 12 3.33 -15.67 9.77
N GLY A 13 2.32 -14.91 9.31
CA GLY A 13 2.19 -14.52 7.90
C GLY A 13 2.56 -13.05 7.69
N ILE A 14 3.23 -12.77 6.57
CA ILE A 14 3.55 -11.42 6.09
C ILE A 14 2.80 -11.20 4.77
N GLY A 15 1.90 -10.23 4.74
CA GLY A 15 1.21 -9.80 3.51
C GLY A 15 1.89 -8.56 2.93
N VAL A 16 2.36 -8.65 1.68
CA VAL A 16 3.03 -7.56 0.98
C VAL A 16 2.08 -6.94 -0.03
N VAL A 17 1.52 -5.78 0.32
CA VAL A 17 0.65 -4.96 -0.55
C VAL A 17 1.38 -3.77 -1.17
N GLY A 18 2.61 -3.51 -0.76
CA GLY A 18 3.45 -2.44 -1.33
C GLY A 18 3.96 -2.81 -2.72
N GLU A 19 4.13 -1.80 -3.57
CA GLU A 19 4.66 -1.99 -4.92
C GLU A 19 6.18 -2.20 -4.90
N PHE A 20 6.63 -3.27 -5.55
CA PHE A 20 8.05 -3.54 -5.85
C PHE A 20 8.15 -3.75 -7.35
N LYS A 21 8.90 -2.88 -8.03
CA LYS A 21 9.07 -2.94 -9.48
C LYS A 21 10.19 -3.92 -9.85
N PRO A 22 10.05 -4.67 -10.96
CA PRO A 22 11.14 -5.50 -11.46
C PRO A 22 12.39 -4.69 -11.80
N GLU A 23 12.21 -3.45 -12.29
CA GLU A 23 13.30 -2.53 -12.61
C GLU A 23 12.92 -1.10 -12.20
N ASP A 24 13.89 -0.39 -11.59
CA ASP A 24 13.78 1.04 -11.30
C ASP A 24 15.17 1.72 -11.36
N PRO A 25 15.57 2.28 -12.51
CA PRO A 25 16.92 2.82 -12.71
C PRO A 25 17.20 4.07 -11.87
N LYS A 26 16.19 4.67 -11.22
CA LYS A 26 16.35 5.86 -10.40
C LYS A 26 16.83 5.56 -8.98
N LEU A 27 16.88 4.28 -8.59
CA LEU A 27 17.31 3.88 -7.25
C LEU A 27 18.83 3.96 -7.07
N SER A 28 19.26 4.07 -5.81
CA SER A 28 20.63 4.45 -5.45
C SER A 28 21.69 3.37 -5.64
N TYR A 29 21.33 2.09 -5.80
CA TYR A 29 22.29 0.98 -5.92
C TYR A 29 21.84 -0.05 -6.96
N GLU A 30 22.81 -0.63 -7.69
CA GLU A 30 22.56 -1.51 -8.84
C GLU A 30 21.63 -2.69 -8.51
N MET A 31 21.79 -3.31 -7.34
CA MET A 31 20.95 -4.44 -6.93
C MET A 31 19.47 -4.07 -6.89
N VAL A 32 19.12 -2.94 -6.26
CA VAL A 32 17.72 -2.51 -6.16
C VAL A 32 17.18 -1.95 -7.47
N GLN A 33 18.05 -1.41 -8.34
CA GLN A 33 17.65 -1.01 -9.69
C GLN A 33 17.16 -2.20 -10.54
N LYS A 34 17.69 -3.41 -10.28
CA LYS A 34 17.25 -4.67 -10.90
C LYS A 34 16.15 -5.38 -10.09
N GLY A 35 15.48 -4.66 -9.18
CA GLY A 35 14.38 -5.21 -8.37
C GLY A 35 14.82 -6.22 -7.31
N HIS A 36 16.12 -6.40 -7.07
CA HIS A 36 16.62 -7.31 -6.04
C HIS A 36 16.62 -6.63 -4.66
N LEU A 37 16.38 -7.42 -3.60
CA LEU A 37 16.32 -6.95 -2.22
C LEU A 37 17.21 -7.80 -1.32
N ALA A 38 18.04 -7.17 -0.49
CA ALA A 38 18.70 -7.84 0.61
C ALA A 38 17.66 -8.28 1.65
N PHE A 39 17.44 -9.58 1.75
CA PHE A 39 16.39 -10.17 2.58
C PHE A 39 16.99 -11.17 3.58
N ASP A 40 16.58 -11.07 4.85
CA ASP A 40 17.09 -11.91 5.94
C ASP A 40 16.51 -13.34 5.88
N TRP A 41 16.84 -14.09 4.82
CA TRP A 41 16.23 -15.38 4.48
C TRP A 41 16.43 -16.43 5.57
N GLY A 42 17.61 -16.49 6.20
CA GLY A 42 17.89 -17.44 7.28
C GLY A 42 16.99 -17.23 8.50
N LEU A 43 16.76 -15.97 8.89
CA LEU A 43 15.85 -15.64 10.01
C LEU A 43 14.39 -15.91 9.64
N PHE A 44 13.99 -15.60 8.40
CA PHE A 44 12.66 -15.91 7.89
C PHE A 44 12.38 -17.42 7.92
N LEU A 45 13.35 -18.22 7.47
CA LEU A 45 13.29 -19.68 7.46
C LEU A 45 13.25 -20.26 8.87
N SER A 46 14.14 -19.82 9.77
CA SER A 46 14.19 -20.33 11.15
C SER A 46 12.90 -20.04 11.93
N LYS A 47 12.23 -18.93 11.60
CA LYS A 47 10.91 -18.60 12.16
C LYS A 47 9.76 -19.34 11.49
N GLY A 48 9.98 -20.08 10.41
CA GLY A 48 8.94 -20.82 9.68
C GLY A 48 7.80 -19.91 9.19
N GLN A 49 8.13 -18.67 8.81
CA GLN A 49 7.14 -17.67 8.39
C GLN A 49 6.61 -17.94 6.98
N ARG A 50 5.44 -17.35 6.66
CA ARG A 50 4.87 -17.35 5.31
C ARG A 50 4.81 -15.94 4.76
N ILE A 51 4.98 -15.78 3.46
CA ILE A 51 4.86 -14.50 2.77
C ILE A 51 3.88 -14.62 1.60
N GLY A 52 2.96 -13.67 1.49
CA GLY A 52 2.04 -13.52 0.37
C GLY A 52 2.25 -12.18 -0.31
N THR A 53 2.32 -12.18 -1.64
CA THR A 53 2.60 -10.99 -2.45
C THR A 53 1.65 -10.92 -3.66
N GLY A 54 1.71 -9.82 -4.39
CA GLY A 54 1.03 -9.66 -5.68
C GLY A 54 0.02 -8.52 -5.68
N GLN A 55 -0.49 -8.23 -6.88
CA GLN A 55 -1.54 -7.24 -7.05
C GLN A 55 -2.82 -7.70 -6.35
N PRO A 56 -3.54 -6.80 -5.65
CA PRO A 56 -4.75 -7.18 -4.95
C PRO A 56 -5.82 -7.63 -5.96
N ASN A 57 -6.36 -8.85 -5.77
CA ASN A 57 -7.52 -9.31 -6.52
C ASN A 57 -8.79 -8.61 -6.01
N VAL A 58 -8.98 -7.36 -6.44
CA VAL A 58 -10.09 -6.50 -5.98
C VAL A 58 -11.45 -7.17 -6.19
N LYS A 59 -11.64 -7.90 -7.29
CA LYS A 59 -12.92 -8.55 -7.62
C LYS A 59 -13.30 -9.66 -6.65
N ALA A 60 -12.32 -10.32 -6.03
CA ALA A 60 -12.58 -11.32 -4.98
C ALA A 60 -13.19 -10.70 -3.71
N TYR A 61 -12.96 -9.41 -3.44
CA TYR A 61 -13.33 -8.78 -2.16
C TYR A 61 -14.37 -7.66 -2.28
N ASN A 62 -14.43 -6.94 -3.40
CA ASN A 62 -15.19 -5.69 -3.50
C ASN A 62 -16.67 -5.85 -3.17
N ARG A 63 -17.33 -6.93 -3.61
CA ARG A 63 -18.76 -7.14 -3.36
C ARG A 63 -19.06 -7.30 -1.87
N ARG A 64 -18.20 -8.02 -1.14
CA ARG A 64 -18.33 -8.20 0.31
C ARG A 64 -18.05 -6.89 1.04
N LEU A 65 -17.00 -6.16 0.64
CA LEU A 65 -16.65 -4.87 1.23
C LEU A 65 -17.78 -3.84 1.04
N CYS A 66 -18.36 -3.75 -0.16
CA CYS A 66 -19.53 -2.89 -0.42
C CYS A 66 -20.72 -3.27 0.48
N LYS A 67 -21.00 -4.56 0.68
CA LYS A 67 -22.06 -5.01 1.59
C LYS A 67 -21.80 -4.60 3.04
N LEU A 68 -20.55 -4.63 3.50
CA LEU A 68 -20.19 -4.17 4.85
C LEU A 68 -20.40 -2.66 5.00
N ILE A 69 -20.07 -1.87 3.97
CA ILE A 69 -20.32 -0.43 3.95
C ILE A 69 -21.82 -0.14 3.97
N ALA A 70 -22.59 -0.79 3.09
CA ALA A 70 -24.05 -0.62 3.01
C ALA A 70 -24.75 -1.02 4.32
N ALA A 71 -24.26 -2.05 5.00
CA ALA A 71 -24.75 -2.48 6.30
C ALA A 71 -24.20 -1.64 7.48
N SER A 72 -23.52 -0.52 7.21
CA SER A 72 -22.88 0.35 8.21
C SER A 72 -21.86 -0.34 9.14
N LYS A 73 -21.34 -1.51 8.74
CA LYS A 73 -20.30 -2.26 9.48
C LYS A 73 -18.90 -1.72 9.22
N ALA A 74 -18.73 -0.93 8.16
CA ALA A 74 -17.48 -0.25 7.84
C ALA A 74 -17.77 1.15 7.30
N LYS A 75 -17.01 2.16 7.75
CA LYS A 75 -17.15 3.56 7.32
C LYS A 75 -15.80 4.10 6.83
N PRO A 76 -15.30 3.72 5.64
CA PRO A 76 -13.96 4.08 5.18
C PRO A 76 -13.79 5.57 4.89
N SER A 77 -14.85 6.37 4.95
CA SER A 77 -14.82 7.82 4.75
C SER A 77 -13.90 8.55 5.72
N PHE A 78 -13.57 7.98 6.89
CA PHE A 78 -12.59 8.59 7.82
C PHE A 78 -11.19 8.72 7.21
N LEU A 79 -10.88 7.95 6.16
CA LEU A 79 -9.60 8.05 5.45
C LEU A 79 -9.55 9.25 4.51
N VAL A 80 -10.71 9.73 4.03
CA VAL A 80 -10.82 10.83 3.07
C VAL A 80 -10.57 12.13 3.81
N THR A 81 -9.51 12.84 3.42
CA THR A 81 -9.12 14.09 4.04
C THR A 81 -9.52 15.31 3.20
N GLN A 82 -9.62 15.16 1.87
CA GLN A 82 -9.97 16.26 0.95
C GLN A 82 -10.92 15.79 -0.14
N GLU A 83 -11.88 16.64 -0.45
CA GLU A 83 -12.80 16.49 -1.58
C GLU A 83 -12.73 17.76 -2.43
N LEU A 84 -12.23 17.65 -3.67
CA LEU A 84 -11.87 18.80 -4.51
C LEU A 84 -12.45 18.64 -5.92
N PRO A 85 -12.74 19.73 -6.65
CA PRO A 85 -13.07 19.65 -8.07
C PRO A 85 -11.87 19.15 -8.89
N LEU A 86 -12.13 18.58 -10.07
CA LEU A 86 -11.05 18.01 -10.90
C LEU A 86 -9.97 19.02 -11.30
N ARG A 87 -10.33 20.31 -11.47
CA ARG A 87 -9.38 21.39 -11.82
C ARG A 87 -8.25 21.57 -10.79
N ASP A 88 -8.49 21.19 -9.53
CA ASP A 88 -7.51 21.33 -8.45
C ASP A 88 -6.61 20.09 -8.29
N ALA A 89 -6.76 19.09 -9.18
CA ALA A 89 -5.96 17.89 -9.16
C ALA A 89 -4.43 18.15 -9.18
N PRO A 90 -3.88 19.06 -10.01
CA PRO A 90 -2.44 19.34 -10.00
C PRO A 90 -1.93 19.79 -8.62
N ASP A 91 -2.72 20.57 -7.90
CA ASP A 91 -2.37 21.11 -6.59
C ASP A 91 -2.44 20.00 -5.54
N ALA A 92 -3.50 19.18 -5.60
CA ALA A 92 -3.63 18.01 -4.75
C ALA A 92 -2.47 17.01 -4.91
N TYR A 93 -1.97 16.81 -6.14
CA TYR A 93 -0.78 15.98 -6.38
C TYR A 93 0.47 16.57 -5.71
N ARG A 94 0.67 17.91 -5.75
CA ARG A 94 1.82 18.55 -5.09
C ARG A 94 1.80 18.34 -3.58
N HIS A 95 0.66 18.57 -2.93
CA HIS A 95 0.53 18.36 -1.49
C HIS A 95 0.73 16.89 -1.08
N PHE A 96 0.19 15.95 -1.88
CA PHE A 96 0.34 14.52 -1.62
C PHE A 96 1.81 14.05 -1.79
N ASP A 97 2.50 14.51 -2.83
CA ASP A 97 3.91 14.19 -3.07
C ASP A 97 4.83 14.76 -1.98
N ALA A 98 4.56 16.00 -1.54
CA ALA A 98 5.25 16.65 -0.43
C ALA A 98 4.94 16.02 0.94
N ARG A 99 4.00 15.06 1.01
CA ARG A 99 3.53 14.40 2.24
C ARG A 99 3.10 15.41 3.32
N GLU A 100 2.44 16.47 2.89
CA GLU A 100 2.00 17.51 3.81
C GLU A 100 1.03 16.96 4.86
N ASN A 101 1.14 17.49 6.08
CA ASN A 101 0.28 17.05 7.16
C ASN A 101 -1.19 17.32 6.83
N GLY A 102 -2.06 16.33 7.08
CA GLY A 102 -3.48 16.40 6.74
C GLY A 102 -3.83 15.99 5.30
N TRP A 103 -2.86 15.65 4.45
CA TRP A 103 -3.10 15.15 3.09
C TRP A 103 -2.87 13.64 3.01
N VAL A 104 -3.94 12.86 3.18
CA VAL A 104 -3.87 11.39 3.20
C VAL A 104 -4.60 10.77 2.01
N LYS A 105 -5.85 11.15 1.78
CA LYS A 105 -6.65 10.63 0.67
C LYS A 105 -7.52 11.73 0.07
N VAL A 106 -7.24 12.04 -1.19
CA VAL A 106 -7.98 13.02 -1.98
C VAL A 106 -9.02 12.30 -2.84
N LEU A 107 -10.26 12.79 -2.82
CA LEU A 107 -11.32 12.43 -3.75
C LEU A 107 -11.59 13.60 -4.69
N LEU A 108 -11.45 13.37 -5.99
CA LEU A 108 -11.75 14.36 -7.01
C LEU A 108 -13.22 14.22 -7.43
N LYS A 109 -13.93 15.35 -7.54
CA LYS A 109 -15.30 15.48 -8.01
C LYS A 109 -15.27 16.04 -9.44
N PRO A 110 -15.42 15.20 -10.48
CA PRO A 110 -15.25 15.65 -11.86
C PRO A 110 -16.35 16.58 -12.39
N ALA A 111 -17.53 16.54 -11.76
CA ALA A 111 -18.71 17.30 -12.18
C ALA A 111 -19.02 18.51 -11.27
N ALA A 112 -18.05 18.93 -10.45
CA ALA A 112 -18.18 20.04 -9.50
C ALA A 112 -17.42 21.30 -9.96
#